data_AF-A0AAW8PYP3-F1
#
_entry.id   AF-A0AAW8PYP3-F1
#
_cell.length_a   1.000
_cell.length_b   1.000
_cell.length_c   1.000
_cell.angle_alpha   90.00
_cell.angle_beta   90.00
_cell.angle_gamma   90.00
#
_symmetry.space_group_name_H-M   'P 1'
#
loop_
_entity.id
_entity.type
_entity.pdbx_description
1 polymer ?
#
loop_
_entity_poly.entity_id
_entity_poly.type
_entity_poly.pdbx_seq_one_letter_code
_entity_poly.pdbx_strand_id
1 'polypeptide(L)'
;MQNSITKTKGTKNDYIRRAILLQRKALNDFCLLFEKPPAHNIKSVKFEGKSVDTLDIKETVEFACEFWANTVSKHTWRYYRASLRHYAETLHESRKLSSTDLSLIIKLLKETNGSDLKYNRTSAQKKKYINDDELITLTEALDSSKSKYAKTLKGWLHANCLVGLRPCEWQNTEVVSKDGKIALMVINAKATNGRSHGKTRIIYLNHLPDRLRTLVINFSKHMRRLSEDGKYNDVYSGCRRLLQELNKRLWKQRKKNITLYSSRHQFSADLKKSGASLTDIAYLMGHYSTETATSHYGKRRYGKSIVKPQVDQELTTGIQKKFKPFKLGSNPKVKTPTQPPSASPD
;
A
#
# COMPACT_ATOMS: atom_id res chain seq x y z
N MET A 1 -10.85 -25.39 -0.47
CA MET A 1 -10.87 -24.69 0.84
C MET A 1 -10.39 -23.25 0.66
N GLN A 2 -11.29 -22.27 0.78
CA GLN A 2 -10.93 -20.85 0.79
C GLN A 2 -10.26 -20.52 2.13
N ASN A 3 -8.96 -20.25 2.12
CA ASN A 3 -8.25 -19.73 3.28
C ASN A 3 -8.86 -18.37 3.68
N SER A 4 -9.71 -18.38 4.71
CA SER A 4 -10.23 -17.17 5.33
C SER A 4 -9.05 -16.46 6.01
N ILE A 5 -8.63 -15.33 5.43
CA ILE A 5 -7.58 -14.48 6.01
C ILE A 5 -8.19 -13.81 7.25
N THR A 6 -7.79 -14.25 8.43
CA THR A 6 -8.23 -13.67 9.71
C THR A 6 -7.70 -12.23 9.82
N LYS A 7 -8.61 -11.25 9.84
CA LYS A 7 -8.26 -9.82 10.00
C LYS A 7 -7.66 -9.58 11.40
N THR A 8 -6.64 -8.72 11.50
CA THR A 8 -6.09 -8.30 12.80
C THR A 8 -7.08 -7.52 13.65
N LYS A 9 -6.91 -7.54 14.98
CA LYS A 9 -7.76 -6.80 15.94
C LYS A 9 -7.89 -5.31 15.59
N GLY A 10 -6.78 -4.65 15.24
CA GLY A 10 -6.80 -3.25 14.80
C GLY A 10 -7.58 -3.02 13.50
N THR A 11 -7.44 -3.92 12.53
CA THR A 11 -8.19 -3.84 11.27
C THR A 11 -9.69 -4.04 11.49
N LYS A 12 -10.08 -4.95 12.41
CA LYS A 12 -11.49 -5.15 12.78
C LYS A 12 -12.08 -3.88 13.43
N ASN A 13 -11.35 -3.27 14.36
CA ASN A 13 -11.77 -2.02 15.01
C ASN A 13 -11.95 -0.87 14.00
N ASP A 14 -11.07 -0.74 13.00
CA ASP A 14 -11.19 0.27 11.95
C ASP A 14 -12.45 0.10 11.10
N TYR A 15 -12.84 -1.14 10.80
CA TYR A 15 -14.08 -1.41 10.06
C TYR A 15 -15.32 -1.05 10.88
N ILE A 16 -15.35 -1.41 12.16
CA ILE A 16 -16.44 -1.07 13.07
C ILE A 16 -16.55 0.45 13.22
N ARG A 17 -15.44 1.13 13.48
CA ARG A 17 -15.39 2.59 13.59
C ARG A 17 -15.96 3.25 12.33
N ARG A 18 -15.54 2.81 11.14
CA ARG A 18 -16.05 3.35 9.88
C ARG A 18 -17.53 3.07 9.68
N ALA A 19 -18.01 1.88 10.05
CA ALA A 19 -19.43 1.53 9.94
C ALA A 19 -20.30 2.43 10.84
N ILE A 20 -19.87 2.75 12.07
CA ILE A 20 -20.59 3.68 12.95
C ILE A 20 -20.62 5.09 12.37
N LEU A 21 -19.50 5.58 11.82
CA LEU A 21 -19.46 6.86 11.13
C LEU A 21 -20.39 6.90 9.90
N LEU A 22 -20.48 5.80 9.15
CA LEU A 22 -21.41 5.67 8.03
C LEU A 22 -22.87 5.66 8.50
N GLN A 23 -23.22 4.94 9.57
CA GLN A 23 -24.58 4.95 10.12
C GLN A 23 -24.98 6.34 10.65
N ARG A 24 -24.04 7.07 11.27
CA ARG A 24 -24.27 8.47 11.68
C ARG A 24 -24.46 9.39 10.48
N LYS A 25 -23.63 9.23 9.44
CA LYS A 25 -23.78 9.99 8.19
C LYS A 25 -25.13 9.67 7.53
N ALA A 26 -25.56 8.41 7.53
CA ALA A 26 -26.82 8.00 6.95
C ALA A 26 -28.00 8.63 7.69
N LEU A 27 -27.98 8.66 9.03
CA LEU A 27 -28.99 9.35 9.82
C LEU A 27 -29.08 10.84 9.46
N ASN A 28 -27.93 11.52 9.40
CA ASN A 28 -27.90 12.93 9.06
C ASN A 28 -28.43 13.19 7.65
N ASP A 29 -27.98 12.43 6.65
CA ASP A 29 -28.43 12.57 5.27
C ASP A 29 -29.91 12.20 5.11
N PHE A 30 -30.38 11.18 5.84
CA PHE A 30 -31.79 10.78 5.84
C PHE A 30 -32.66 11.93 6.34
N CYS A 31 -32.32 12.54 7.48
CA CYS A 31 -33.04 13.70 8.01
C CYS A 31 -32.97 14.96 7.13
N LEU A 32 -32.02 15.03 6.20
CA LEU A 32 -31.92 16.12 5.22
C LEU A 32 -32.82 15.90 3.99
N LEU A 33 -33.02 14.63 3.60
CA LEU A 33 -33.77 14.26 2.40
C LEU A 33 -35.22 13.88 2.70
N PHE A 34 -35.49 13.44 3.92
CA PHE A 34 -36.75 12.87 4.36
C PHE A 34 -37.13 13.39 5.74
N GLU A 35 -38.37 13.11 6.14
CA GLU A 35 -38.78 13.25 7.54
C GLU A 35 -37.93 12.37 8.46
N LYS A 36 -37.89 12.74 9.74
CA LYS A 36 -37.09 12.01 10.74
C LYS A 36 -37.44 10.52 10.70
N PRO A 37 -36.44 9.61 10.64
CA PRO A 37 -36.72 8.19 10.57
C PRO A 37 -37.47 7.72 11.82
N PRO A 38 -38.30 6.67 11.71
CA PRO A 38 -38.99 6.10 12.86
C PRO A 38 -38.03 5.81 14.01
N ALA A 39 -38.47 6.04 15.25
CA ALA A 39 -37.60 5.90 16.43
C ALA A 39 -36.94 4.51 16.54
N HIS A 40 -37.61 3.45 16.09
CA HIS A 40 -37.05 2.09 16.09
C HIS A 40 -35.84 1.91 15.17
N ASN A 41 -35.70 2.77 14.16
CA ASN A 41 -34.57 2.81 13.21
C ASN A 41 -33.41 3.68 13.71
N ILE A 42 -33.56 4.36 14.84
CA ILE A 42 -32.48 5.14 15.46
C ILE A 42 -31.88 4.30 16.60
N LYS A 43 -30.57 4.05 16.54
CA LYS A 43 -29.82 3.35 17.59
C LYS A 43 -28.85 4.31 18.25
N SER A 44 -28.78 4.27 19.58
CA SER A 44 -27.72 4.96 20.33
C SER A 44 -26.54 4.01 20.52
N VAL A 45 -25.39 4.38 19.97
CA VAL A 45 -24.17 3.55 19.94
C VAL A 45 -23.04 4.26 20.68
N LYS A 46 -22.28 3.53 21.51
CA LYS A 46 -21.06 4.08 22.11
C LYS A 46 -19.96 4.23 21.06
N PHE A 47 -19.49 5.45 20.86
CA PHE A 47 -18.41 5.80 19.94
C PHE A 47 -17.43 6.75 20.62
N GLU A 48 -16.17 6.35 20.74
CA GLU A 48 -15.11 7.17 21.38
C GLU A 48 -15.47 7.71 22.77
N GLY A 49 -16.11 6.88 23.59
CA GLY A 49 -16.53 7.24 24.94
C GLY A 49 -17.80 8.08 25.04
N LYS A 50 -18.44 8.41 23.91
CA LYS A 50 -19.71 9.16 23.86
C LYS A 50 -20.84 8.32 23.28
N SER A 51 -22.07 8.55 23.71
CA SER A 51 -23.23 8.01 23.01
C SER A 51 -23.49 8.85 21.76
N VAL A 52 -23.67 8.20 20.63
CA VAL A 52 -24.02 8.86 19.37
C VAL A 52 -25.20 8.14 18.74
N ASP A 53 -26.17 8.92 18.28
CA ASP A 53 -27.30 8.37 17.56
C ASP A 53 -26.92 8.09 16.11
N THR A 54 -27.34 6.93 15.64
CA THR A 54 -27.07 6.44 14.30
C THR A 54 -28.33 5.82 13.71
N LEU A 55 -28.40 5.78 12.38
CA LEU A 55 -29.40 4.97 11.71
C LEU A 55 -29.04 3.49 11.93
N ASP A 56 -30.03 2.61 12.06
CA ASP A 56 -29.78 1.17 12.20
C ASP A 56 -29.03 0.64 10.97
N ILE A 57 -28.29 -0.45 11.15
CA ILE A 57 -27.38 -0.98 10.15
C ILE A 57 -28.11 -1.42 8.88
N LYS A 58 -29.34 -1.92 8.98
CA LYS A 58 -30.14 -2.37 7.83
C LYS A 58 -30.55 -1.16 6.98
N GLU A 59 -31.15 -0.18 7.61
CA GLU A 59 -31.62 1.07 7.00
C GLU A 59 -30.43 1.87 6.45
N THR A 60 -29.28 1.84 7.14
CA THR A 60 -28.04 2.43 6.64
C THR A 60 -27.56 1.77 5.36
N VAL A 61 -27.64 0.44 5.27
CA VAL A 61 -27.21 -0.31 4.09
C VAL A 61 -28.14 -0.03 2.91
N GLU A 62 -29.45 -0.03 3.14
CA GLU A 62 -30.46 0.34 2.14
C GLU A 62 -30.22 1.76 1.62
N PHE A 63 -30.14 2.74 2.52
CA PHE A 63 -29.88 4.13 2.18
C PHE A 63 -28.54 4.32 1.45
N ALA A 64 -27.47 3.67 1.92
CA ALA A 64 -26.16 3.79 1.27
C ALA A 64 -26.16 3.19 -0.14
N CYS A 65 -26.86 2.07 -0.35
CA CYS A 65 -26.96 1.44 -1.67
C CYS A 65 -27.75 2.31 -2.64
N GLU A 66 -28.83 2.93 -2.19
CA GLU A 66 -29.71 3.76 -3.00
C GLU A 66 -29.09 5.14 -3.30
N PHE A 67 -28.66 5.88 -2.27
CA PHE A 67 -28.29 7.29 -2.39
C PHE A 67 -26.78 7.52 -2.50
N TRP A 68 -25.93 6.61 -2.01
CA TRP A 68 -24.48 6.84 -1.99
C TRP A 68 -23.69 6.06 -3.04
N ALA A 69 -24.11 4.85 -3.41
CA ALA A 69 -23.30 3.99 -4.25
C ALA A 69 -22.93 4.66 -5.60
N ASN A 70 -23.90 5.33 -6.22
CA ASN A 70 -23.71 6.03 -7.49
C ASN A 70 -23.05 7.41 -7.35
N THR A 71 -22.86 7.92 -6.14
CA THR A 71 -22.20 9.22 -5.88
C THR A 71 -20.75 9.08 -5.44
N VAL A 72 -20.30 7.85 -5.15
CA VAL A 72 -18.92 7.58 -4.73
C VAL A 72 -18.22 6.62 -5.69
N SER A 73 -16.90 6.75 -5.83
CA SER A 73 -16.13 5.85 -6.71
C SER A 73 -16.23 4.38 -6.29
N LYS A 74 -16.05 3.45 -7.24
CA LYS A 74 -15.90 2.00 -6.98
C LYS A 74 -14.94 1.66 -5.82
N HIS A 75 -13.87 2.44 -5.66
CA HIS A 75 -12.90 2.22 -4.59
C HIS A 75 -13.46 2.61 -3.22
N THR A 76 -14.09 3.77 -3.11
CA THR A 76 -14.76 4.25 -1.89
C THR A 76 -15.90 3.31 -1.50
N TRP A 77 -16.76 2.95 -2.46
CA TRP A 77 -17.85 2.02 -2.24
C TRP A 77 -17.38 0.68 -1.68
N ARG A 78 -16.27 0.14 -2.23
CA ARG A 78 -15.66 -1.09 -1.72
C ARG A 78 -15.31 -0.98 -0.23
N TYR A 79 -14.86 0.17 0.26
CA TYR A 79 -14.58 0.38 1.69
C TYR A 79 -15.85 0.49 2.52
N TYR A 80 -16.88 1.17 2.02
CA TYR A 80 -18.17 1.28 2.70
C TYR A 80 -18.78 -0.10 2.88
N ARG A 81 -18.93 -0.84 1.76
CA ARG A 81 -19.38 -2.22 1.73
C ARG A 81 -18.62 -3.12 2.71
N ALA A 82 -17.29 -3.09 2.70
CA ALA A 82 -16.49 -3.93 3.58
C ALA A 82 -16.67 -3.60 5.07
N SER A 83 -16.95 -2.33 5.39
CA SER A 83 -17.17 -1.87 6.77
C SER A 83 -18.57 -2.22 7.26
N LEU A 84 -19.60 -1.90 6.47
CA LEU A 84 -21.00 -2.20 6.77
C LEU A 84 -21.23 -3.71 6.90
N ARG A 85 -20.72 -4.50 5.94
CA ARG A 85 -20.79 -5.96 6.00
C ARG A 85 -20.13 -6.50 7.27
N HIS A 86 -18.92 -6.04 7.59
CA HIS A 86 -18.21 -6.55 8.76
C HIS A 86 -18.95 -6.22 10.06
N TYR A 87 -19.52 -5.01 10.16
CA TYR A 87 -20.28 -4.63 11.34
C TYR A 87 -21.58 -5.43 11.47
N ALA A 88 -22.29 -5.69 10.37
CA ALA A 88 -23.46 -6.57 10.35
C ALA A 88 -23.12 -8.00 10.78
N GLU A 89 -22.01 -8.56 10.28
CA GLU A 89 -21.48 -9.87 10.72
C GLU A 89 -21.21 -9.88 12.24
N THR A 90 -20.57 -8.82 12.78
CA THR A 90 -20.31 -8.69 14.23
C THR A 90 -21.59 -8.55 15.05
N LEU A 91 -22.57 -7.79 14.58
CA LEU A 91 -23.87 -7.66 15.27
C LEU A 91 -24.61 -9.00 15.31
N HIS A 92 -24.58 -9.76 14.21
CA HIS A 92 -25.13 -11.10 14.16
C HIS A 92 -24.43 -12.08 15.11
N GLU A 93 -23.10 -12.10 15.14
CA GLU A 93 -22.31 -12.88 16.10
C GLU A 93 -22.70 -12.54 17.55
N SER A 94 -22.99 -11.27 17.83
CA SER A 94 -23.46 -10.79 19.14
C SER A 94 -24.97 -10.96 19.40
N ARG A 95 -25.70 -11.65 18.50
CA ARG A 95 -27.17 -11.86 18.55
C ARG A 95 -28.01 -10.58 18.53
N LYS A 96 -27.44 -9.48 18.02
CA LYS A 96 -28.13 -8.18 17.85
C LYS A 96 -28.70 -7.97 16.45
N LEU A 97 -28.48 -8.92 15.55
CA LEU A 97 -29.01 -8.91 14.18
C LEU A 97 -29.45 -10.32 13.81
N SER A 98 -30.64 -10.44 13.22
CA SER A 98 -31.18 -11.71 12.75
C SER A 98 -30.35 -12.28 11.58
N SER A 99 -30.41 -13.60 11.37
CA SER A 99 -29.77 -14.24 10.21
C SER A 99 -30.41 -13.82 8.89
N THR A 100 -31.70 -13.52 8.90
CA THR A 100 -32.46 -13.02 7.74
C THR A 100 -32.00 -11.62 7.34
N ASP A 101 -31.88 -10.69 8.29
CA ASP A 101 -31.39 -9.34 8.01
C ASP A 101 -29.93 -9.34 7.56
N LEU A 102 -29.09 -10.19 8.17
CA LEU A 102 -27.69 -10.34 7.72
C LEU A 102 -27.63 -10.80 6.26
N SER A 103 -28.46 -11.78 5.88
CA SER A 103 -28.49 -12.32 4.52
C SER A 103 -28.94 -11.26 3.50
N LEU A 104 -29.95 -10.45 3.85
CA LEU A 104 -30.42 -9.33 3.04
C LEU A 104 -29.33 -8.27 2.86
N ILE A 105 -28.68 -7.85 3.95
CA ILE A 105 -27.57 -6.88 3.92
C ILE A 105 -26.44 -7.38 3.01
N ILE A 106 -26.03 -8.64 3.16
CA ILE A 106 -24.96 -9.22 2.34
C ILE A 106 -25.34 -9.23 0.87
N LYS A 107 -26.59 -9.60 0.55
CA LYS A 107 -27.11 -9.61 -0.82
C LYS A 107 -27.07 -8.21 -1.43
N LEU A 108 -27.69 -7.23 -0.77
CA LEU A 108 -27.78 -5.86 -1.28
C LEU A 108 -26.38 -5.26 -1.51
N LEU A 109 -25.49 -5.37 -0.53
CA LEU A 109 -24.12 -4.89 -0.64
C LEU A 109 -23.32 -5.57 -1.78
N LYS A 110 -23.60 -6.85 -2.07
CA LYS A 110 -22.92 -7.59 -3.14
C LYS A 110 -23.40 -7.14 -4.53
N GLU A 111 -24.70 -6.88 -4.67
CA GLU A 111 -25.34 -6.51 -5.93
C GLU A 111 -25.11 -5.04 -6.30
N THR A 112 -24.92 -4.16 -5.31
CA THR A 112 -24.64 -2.75 -5.54
C THR A 112 -23.17 -2.46 -5.85
N ASN A 113 -22.94 -1.69 -6.91
CA ASN A 113 -21.62 -1.21 -7.31
C ASN A 113 -21.47 0.30 -7.13
N GLY A 114 -20.23 0.73 -6.86
CA GLY A 114 -19.92 2.15 -6.86
C GLY A 114 -19.85 2.71 -8.27
N SER A 115 -20.00 4.02 -8.40
CA SER A 115 -19.88 4.72 -9.68
C SER A 115 -18.48 4.65 -10.31
N ASP A 116 -18.43 4.82 -11.63
CA ASP A 116 -17.21 4.96 -12.42
C ASP A 116 -16.55 6.35 -12.32
N LEU A 117 -16.81 7.08 -11.23
CA LEU A 117 -16.17 8.36 -10.96
C LEU A 117 -14.64 8.24 -11.00
N LYS A 118 -14.02 9.07 -11.84
CA LYS A 118 -12.56 9.22 -11.92
C LYS A 118 -12.05 9.77 -10.60
N TYR A 119 -11.44 8.92 -9.78
CA TYR A 119 -10.78 9.36 -8.56
C TYR A 119 -9.29 9.64 -8.82
N ASN A 120 -8.77 10.69 -8.19
CA ASN A 120 -7.35 11.02 -8.27
C ASN A 120 -6.51 9.96 -7.56
N ARG A 121 -5.84 9.11 -8.35
CA ARG A 121 -4.92 8.10 -7.82
C ARG A 121 -3.66 8.80 -7.30
N THR A 122 -3.62 9.08 -6.00
CA THR A 122 -2.48 9.75 -5.33
C THR A 122 -1.13 9.05 -5.55
N SER A 123 -1.12 7.74 -5.79
CA SER A 123 0.08 6.98 -6.16
C SER A 123 0.52 7.17 -7.62
N ALA A 124 -0.40 7.50 -8.53
CA ALA A 124 -0.09 7.77 -9.94
C ALA A 124 0.62 9.11 -10.15
N GLN A 125 0.40 10.06 -9.24
CA GLN A 125 1.04 11.37 -9.21
C GLN A 125 2.48 11.32 -8.66
N LYS A 126 2.90 10.19 -8.08
CA LYS A 126 4.27 10.03 -7.56
C LYS A 126 5.23 9.69 -8.68
N LYS A 127 6.38 10.35 -8.70
CA LYS A 127 7.50 9.94 -9.53
C LYS A 127 8.05 8.61 -9.02
N LYS A 128 8.25 7.64 -9.91
CA LYS A 128 8.65 6.26 -9.57
C LYS A 128 10.16 6.01 -9.72
N TYR A 129 10.96 7.06 -9.58
CA TYR A 129 12.42 7.05 -9.59
C TYR A 129 12.90 8.44 -9.15
N ILE A 130 14.20 8.56 -8.87
CA ILE A 130 14.89 9.82 -8.62
C ILE A 130 16.17 9.74 -9.43
N ASN A 131 16.39 10.59 -10.44
CA ASN A 131 17.67 10.59 -11.19
C ASN A 131 18.79 11.27 -10.36
N ASP A 132 20.04 11.23 -10.83
CA ASP A 132 21.17 11.76 -10.04
C ASP A 132 21.13 13.27 -9.91
N ASP A 133 20.88 13.99 -11.02
CA ASP A 133 20.72 15.45 -11.03
C ASP A 133 19.64 15.93 -10.06
N GLU A 134 18.51 15.22 -9.98
CA GLU A 134 17.43 15.52 -9.04
C GLU A 134 17.83 15.30 -7.59
N LEU A 135 18.58 14.24 -7.33
CA LEU A 135 19.07 13.95 -5.98
C LEU A 135 20.11 14.99 -5.55
N ILE A 136 20.99 15.41 -6.46
CA ILE A 136 21.97 16.49 -6.26
C ILE A 136 21.24 17.82 -6.01
N THR A 137 20.34 18.22 -6.90
CA THR A 137 19.55 19.46 -6.78
C THR A 137 18.76 19.49 -5.45
N LEU A 138 18.14 18.37 -5.06
CA LEU A 138 17.46 18.28 -3.75
C LEU A 138 18.44 18.40 -2.59
N THR A 139 19.62 17.80 -2.72
CA THR A 139 20.66 17.85 -1.68
C THR A 139 21.12 19.28 -1.45
N GLU A 140 21.47 20.01 -2.51
CA GLU A 140 21.87 21.42 -2.43
C GLU A 140 20.77 22.29 -1.83
N ALA A 141 19.52 22.08 -2.27
CA ALA A 141 18.37 22.79 -1.76
C ALA A 141 18.09 22.49 -0.27
N LEU A 142 18.43 21.29 0.21
CA LEU A 142 18.31 20.89 1.61
C LEU A 142 19.45 21.43 2.46
N ASP A 143 20.67 21.44 1.92
CA ASP A 143 21.84 22.02 2.61
C ASP A 143 21.68 23.52 2.82
N SER A 144 21.00 24.21 1.89
CA SER A 144 20.66 25.63 2.01
C SER A 144 19.39 25.90 2.84
N SER A 145 18.70 24.87 3.32
CA SER A 145 17.41 25.02 4.01
C SER A 145 17.59 25.25 5.51
N LYS A 146 16.95 26.29 6.05
CA LYS A 146 16.85 26.53 7.51
C LYS A 146 15.83 25.60 8.21
N SER A 147 15.16 24.72 7.47
CA SER A 147 14.14 23.84 8.05
C SER A 147 14.76 22.80 8.97
N LYS A 148 14.23 22.65 10.19
CA LYS A 148 14.64 21.60 11.13
C LYS A 148 14.50 20.17 10.58
N TYR A 149 13.74 19.98 9.50
CA TYR A 149 13.54 18.68 8.85
C TYR A 149 14.57 18.38 7.73
N ALA A 150 15.39 19.36 7.32
CA ALA A 150 16.23 19.25 6.14
C ALA A 150 17.26 18.12 6.24
N LYS A 151 18.00 18.03 7.35
CA LYS A 151 19.00 16.97 7.60
C LYS A 151 18.38 15.58 7.56
N THR A 152 17.20 15.40 8.18
CA THR A 152 16.50 14.11 8.18
C THR A 152 15.99 13.76 6.78
N LEU A 153 15.42 14.72 6.05
CA LEU A 153 14.95 14.50 4.68
C LEU A 153 16.10 14.13 3.74
N LYS A 154 17.26 14.79 3.85
CA LYS A 154 18.47 14.45 3.09
C LYS A 154 18.92 13.02 3.40
N GLY A 155 19.08 12.68 4.69
CA GLY A 155 19.42 11.32 5.12
C GLY A 155 18.45 10.27 4.57
N TRP A 156 17.15 10.59 4.58
CA TRP A 156 16.11 9.70 4.08
C TRP A 156 16.23 9.42 2.59
N LEU A 157 16.36 10.47 1.77
CA LEU A 157 16.44 10.31 0.31
C LEU A 157 17.65 9.47 -0.08
N HIS A 158 18.81 9.74 0.52
CA HIS A 158 20.04 9.02 0.22
C HIS A 158 20.03 7.58 0.77
N ALA A 159 19.77 7.39 2.07
CA ALA A 159 19.79 6.07 2.68
C ALA A 159 18.72 5.15 2.07
N ASN A 160 17.51 5.67 1.82
CA ASN A 160 16.42 4.83 1.34
C ASN A 160 16.53 4.48 -0.15
N CYS A 161 17.36 5.16 -0.95
CA CYS A 161 17.72 4.69 -2.29
C CYS A 161 18.61 3.43 -2.21
N LEU A 162 19.33 3.22 -1.11
CA LEU A 162 20.26 2.10 -0.94
C LEU A 162 19.60 0.83 -0.40
N VAL A 163 18.51 0.97 0.37
CA VAL A 163 17.85 -0.18 1.04
C VAL A 163 16.34 -0.26 0.81
N GLY A 164 15.72 0.81 0.30
CA GLY A 164 14.35 0.82 -0.19
C GLY A 164 13.26 0.43 0.81
N LEU A 165 13.36 0.83 2.09
CA LEU A 165 12.32 0.57 3.09
C LEU A 165 11.06 1.41 2.84
N ARG A 166 9.90 0.92 3.32
CA ARG A 166 8.70 1.77 3.47
C ARG A 166 8.94 2.72 4.64
N PRO A 167 8.33 3.92 4.65
CA PRO A 167 8.48 4.84 5.77
C PRO A 167 8.30 4.18 7.13
N CYS A 168 7.13 3.59 7.38
CA CYS A 168 6.82 2.98 8.67
C CYS A 168 7.77 1.85 9.11
N GLU A 169 8.54 1.25 8.19
CA GLU A 169 9.51 0.20 8.54
C GLU A 169 10.75 0.77 9.24
N TRP A 170 11.14 2.03 8.96
CA TRP A 170 12.30 2.69 9.57
C TRP A 170 12.21 2.85 11.09
N GLN A 171 11.01 2.84 11.67
CA GLN A 171 10.80 2.99 13.12
C GLN A 171 11.45 1.87 13.93
N ASN A 172 11.51 0.67 13.36
CA ASN A 172 11.88 -0.55 14.07
C ASN A 172 13.08 -1.25 13.41
N THR A 173 13.93 -0.51 12.70
CA THR A 173 15.11 -1.08 12.06
C THR A 173 16.22 -1.33 13.07
N GLU A 174 16.87 -2.47 13.01
CA GLU A 174 17.98 -2.84 13.89
C GLU A 174 19.23 -3.12 13.08
N VAL A 175 20.39 -2.63 13.54
CA VAL A 175 21.68 -2.96 12.94
C VAL A 175 22.22 -4.18 13.66
N VAL A 176 22.41 -5.26 12.93
CA VAL A 176 22.79 -6.56 13.47
C VAL A 176 24.03 -7.10 12.75
N SER A 177 24.76 -8.01 13.41
CA SER A 177 25.76 -8.86 12.76
C SER A 177 25.10 -10.20 12.45
N LYS A 178 25.08 -10.58 11.18
CA LYS A 178 24.51 -11.85 10.72
C LYS A 178 25.55 -12.53 9.83
N ASP A 179 25.96 -13.73 10.21
CA ASP A 179 26.98 -14.53 9.52
C ASP A 179 28.30 -13.74 9.31
N GLY A 180 28.72 -12.99 10.34
CA GLY A 180 29.90 -12.13 10.33
C GLY A 180 29.76 -10.85 9.49
N LYS A 181 28.57 -10.56 8.94
CA LYS A 181 28.32 -9.40 8.08
C LYS A 181 27.34 -8.42 8.72
N ILE A 182 27.61 -7.13 8.53
CA ILE A 182 26.70 -6.08 8.99
C ILE A 182 25.44 -6.09 8.14
N ALA A 183 24.28 -6.13 8.79
CA ALA A 183 22.99 -6.12 8.14
C ALA A 183 21.97 -5.24 8.88
N LEU A 184 20.91 -4.88 8.15
CA LEU A 184 19.73 -4.24 8.70
C LEU A 184 18.62 -5.28 8.87
N MET A 185 18.22 -5.55 10.10
CA MET A 185 17.01 -6.31 10.39
C MET A 185 15.80 -5.37 10.34
N VAL A 186 14.78 -5.77 9.58
CA VAL A 186 13.59 -4.94 9.33
C VAL A 186 12.33 -5.75 9.60
N ILE A 187 11.42 -5.20 10.41
CA ILE A 187 10.07 -5.76 10.56
C ILE A 187 9.25 -5.43 9.32
N ASN A 188 8.71 -6.46 8.66
CA ASN A 188 7.91 -6.28 7.46
C ASN A 188 6.57 -5.61 7.80
N ALA A 189 6.30 -4.41 7.27
CA ALA A 189 5.06 -3.67 7.57
C ALA A 189 3.76 -4.40 7.18
N LYS A 190 3.84 -5.41 6.31
CA LYS A 190 2.69 -6.22 5.87
C LYS A 190 2.57 -7.59 6.57
N ALA A 191 3.45 -7.89 7.53
CA ALA A 191 3.38 -9.14 8.30
C ALA A 191 2.10 -9.27 9.10
N THR A 192 1.58 -8.15 9.60
CA THR A 192 0.34 -8.11 10.39
C THR A 192 -0.87 -8.67 9.64
N ASN A 193 -0.92 -8.63 8.31
CA ASN A 193 -2.07 -9.09 7.53
C ASN A 193 -1.83 -10.39 6.75
N GLY A 194 -0.78 -11.16 7.08
CA GLY A 194 -0.37 -12.34 6.30
C GLY A 194 0.02 -12.00 4.85
N ARG A 195 0.44 -10.75 4.60
CA ARG A 195 0.78 -10.21 3.28
C ARG A 195 2.26 -9.87 3.15
N SER A 196 3.11 -10.50 3.95
CA SER A 196 4.56 -10.56 3.75
C SER A 196 5.04 -12.01 3.82
N HIS A 197 6.26 -12.25 3.33
CA HIS A 197 6.92 -13.56 3.33
C HIS A 197 7.38 -14.03 4.72
N GLY A 198 7.37 -13.14 5.71
CA GLY A 198 7.77 -13.41 7.09
C GLY A 198 7.63 -12.16 7.98
N LYS A 199 7.86 -12.31 9.29
CA LYS A 199 7.79 -11.21 10.27
C LYS A 199 8.89 -10.18 10.05
N THR A 200 10.11 -10.64 9.79
CA THR A 200 11.30 -9.82 9.56
C THR A 200 11.96 -10.13 8.22
N ARG A 201 12.87 -9.28 7.79
CA ARG A 201 13.82 -9.54 6.70
C ARG A 201 15.19 -8.96 7.05
N ILE A 202 16.24 -9.54 6.49
CA ILE A 202 17.61 -9.08 6.64
C ILE A 202 18.05 -8.42 5.33
N ILE A 203 18.66 -7.23 5.42
CA ILE A 203 19.29 -6.56 4.28
C ILE A 203 20.77 -6.39 4.60
N TYR A 204 21.62 -7.22 4.00
CA TYR A 204 23.06 -7.10 4.19
C TYR A 204 23.60 -5.81 3.58
N LEU A 205 24.50 -5.12 4.30
CA LEU A 205 25.05 -3.82 3.91
C LEU A 205 26.52 -3.91 3.43
N ASN A 206 27.11 -5.10 3.41
CA ASN A 206 28.50 -5.35 3.02
C ASN A 206 28.81 -5.00 1.56
N HIS A 207 27.80 -5.01 0.69
CA HIS A 207 27.93 -4.61 -0.72
C HIS A 207 28.06 -3.09 -0.90
N LEU A 208 27.79 -2.30 0.15
CA LEU A 208 27.91 -0.85 0.11
C LEU A 208 29.32 -0.41 0.50
N PRO A 209 29.91 0.59 -0.18
CA PRO A 209 31.08 1.28 0.31
C PRO A 209 30.88 1.79 1.74
N ASP A 210 31.95 1.81 2.53
CA ASP A 210 31.92 2.13 3.96
C ASP A 210 31.19 3.44 4.28
N ARG A 211 31.42 4.49 3.49
CA ARG A 211 30.70 5.77 3.63
C ARG A 211 29.18 5.61 3.51
N LEU A 212 28.71 4.85 2.52
CA LEU A 212 27.28 4.62 2.28
C LEU A 212 26.68 3.66 3.31
N ARG A 213 27.45 2.65 3.73
CA ARG A 213 27.08 1.76 4.84
C ARG A 213 26.87 2.54 6.13
N THR A 214 27.80 3.42 6.49
CA THR A 214 27.73 4.29 7.67
C THR A 214 26.53 5.24 7.59
N LEU A 215 26.22 5.79 6.42
CA LEU A 215 25.01 6.60 6.21
C LEU A 215 23.74 5.82 6.56
N VAL A 216 23.59 4.59 6.05
CA VAL A 216 22.39 3.75 6.33
C VAL A 216 22.29 3.41 7.81
N ILE A 217 23.41 3.04 8.45
CA ILE A 217 23.47 2.72 9.88
C ILE A 217 23.06 3.92 10.74
N ASN A 218 23.66 5.09 10.48
CA ASN A 218 23.37 6.31 11.24
C ASN A 218 21.92 6.76 11.03
N PHE A 219 21.41 6.65 9.81
CA PHE A 219 20.02 6.96 9.53
C PHE A 219 19.06 5.99 10.23
N SER A 220 19.35 4.69 10.24
CA SER A 220 18.57 3.70 11.01
C SER A 220 18.51 4.05 12.49
N LYS A 221 19.67 4.33 13.11
CA LYS A 221 19.75 4.71 14.53
C LYS A 221 18.95 6.00 14.83
N HIS A 222 19.07 7.00 13.95
CA HIS A 222 18.32 8.27 14.06
C HIS A 222 16.80 8.04 13.98
N MET A 223 16.32 7.25 13.01
CA MET A 223 14.89 6.99 12.85
C MET A 223 14.30 6.18 14.01
N ARG A 224 15.06 5.22 14.55
CA ARG A 224 14.68 4.46 15.75
C ARG A 224 14.56 5.38 16.97
N ARG A 225 15.56 6.23 17.23
CA ARG A 225 15.53 7.20 18.34
C ARG A 225 14.33 8.14 18.24
N LEU A 226 14.03 8.64 17.03
CA LEU A 226 12.82 9.45 16.81
C LEU A 226 11.53 8.68 17.14
N SER A 227 11.50 7.36 16.90
CA SER A 227 10.37 6.51 17.24
C SER A 227 10.23 6.33 18.75
N GLU A 228 11.34 6.06 19.44
CA GLU A 228 11.41 5.91 20.90
C GLU A 228 10.99 7.20 21.61
N ASP A 229 11.41 8.36 21.09
CA ASP A 229 11.01 9.69 21.58
C ASP A 229 9.55 10.06 21.24
N GLY A 230 8.80 9.23 20.51
CA GLY A 230 7.45 9.55 20.04
C GLY A 230 7.38 10.64 18.94
N LYS A 231 8.53 11.11 18.43
CA LYS A 231 8.66 12.22 17.46
C LYS A 231 8.62 11.79 16.00
N TYR A 232 8.61 10.49 15.72
CA TYR A 232 8.73 9.96 14.37
C TYR A 232 7.65 10.51 13.42
N ASN A 233 6.38 10.50 13.84
CA ASN A 233 5.27 10.92 12.99
C ASN A 233 5.34 12.41 12.61
N ASP A 234 5.78 13.25 13.54
CA ASP A 234 5.95 14.68 13.32
C ASP A 234 7.10 14.96 12.34
N VAL A 235 8.23 14.27 12.53
CA VAL A 235 9.38 14.39 11.64
C VAL A 235 9.05 13.84 10.25
N TYR A 236 8.36 12.70 10.16
CA TYR A 236 7.90 12.14 8.89
C TYR A 236 6.98 13.12 8.15
N SER A 237 6.01 13.71 8.86
CA SER A 237 5.09 14.70 8.30
C SER A 237 5.80 15.98 7.86
N GLY A 238 6.75 16.46 8.67
CA GLY A 238 7.61 17.60 8.35
C GLY A 238 8.48 17.38 7.11
N CYS A 239 9.15 16.23 7.03
CA CYS A 239 9.92 15.82 5.85
C CYS A 239 9.04 15.75 4.59
N ARG A 240 7.82 15.19 4.69
CA ARG A 240 6.89 15.11 3.56
C ARG A 240 6.47 16.50 3.06
N ARG A 241 6.14 17.41 3.98
CA ARG A 241 5.78 18.80 3.66
C ARG A 241 6.94 19.56 3.01
N LEU A 242 8.12 19.51 3.64
CA LEU A 242 9.32 20.15 3.11
C LEU A 242 9.65 19.63 1.70
N LEU A 243 9.57 18.32 1.49
CA LEU A 243 9.79 17.74 0.16
C LEU A 243 8.75 18.24 -0.85
N GLN A 244 7.48 18.38 -0.45
CA GLN A 244 6.43 18.91 -1.32
C GLN A 244 6.69 20.38 -1.69
N GLU A 245 7.11 21.20 -0.73
CA GLU A 245 7.52 22.60 -0.95
C GLU A 245 8.71 22.69 -1.91
N LEU A 246 9.75 21.88 -1.67
CA LEU A 246 10.92 21.82 -2.55
C LEU A 246 10.56 21.37 -3.97
N ASN A 247 9.68 20.39 -4.15
CA ASN A 247 9.23 19.99 -5.48
C ASN A 247 8.57 21.16 -6.23
N LYS A 248 7.68 21.91 -5.55
CA LYS A 248 7.01 23.08 -6.15
C LYS A 248 8.01 24.18 -6.52
N ARG A 249 8.99 24.43 -5.66
CA ARG A 249 10.01 25.47 -5.86
C ARG A 249 10.97 25.12 -7.00
N LEU A 250 11.49 23.90 -7.00
CA LEU A 250 12.53 23.45 -7.94
C LEU A 250 11.95 23.09 -9.32
N TRP A 251 10.70 22.59 -9.37
CA TRP A 251 10.11 22.06 -10.60
C TRP A 251 8.64 22.45 -10.76
N LYS A 252 8.38 23.73 -11.03
CA LYS A 252 7.03 24.32 -11.13
C LYS A 252 6.09 23.58 -12.09
N GLN A 253 6.58 23.11 -13.23
CA GLN A 253 5.76 22.49 -14.30
C GLN A 253 5.72 20.96 -14.28
N ARG A 254 6.18 20.33 -13.19
CA ARG A 254 6.34 18.88 -13.14
C ARG A 254 5.02 18.16 -12.86
N LYS A 255 4.64 17.25 -13.77
CA LYS A 255 3.42 16.41 -13.65
C LYS A 255 3.48 15.37 -12.52
N LYS A 256 4.69 14.94 -12.11
CA LYS A 256 4.88 13.89 -11.09
C LYS A 256 5.99 14.25 -10.12
N ASN A 257 5.65 14.36 -8.84
CA ASN A 257 6.56 14.83 -7.80
C ASN A 257 7.36 13.71 -7.16
N ILE A 258 8.58 14.04 -6.73
CA ILE A 258 9.40 13.17 -5.88
C ILE A 258 8.76 13.14 -4.49
N THR A 259 8.64 11.94 -3.94
CA THR A 259 8.12 11.69 -2.60
C THR A 259 9.11 10.82 -1.83
N LEU A 260 8.93 10.65 -0.53
CA LEU A 260 9.71 9.68 0.26
C LEU A 260 9.60 8.24 -0.28
N TYR A 261 8.52 7.92 -1.01
CA TYR A 261 8.37 6.62 -1.68
C TYR A 261 9.15 6.52 -3.00
N SER A 262 9.55 7.65 -3.59
CA SER A 262 10.32 7.67 -4.84
C SER A 262 11.71 7.05 -4.66
N SER A 263 12.34 7.20 -3.49
CA SER A 263 13.61 6.54 -3.17
C SER A 263 13.48 5.02 -3.08
N ARG A 264 12.37 4.52 -2.53
CA ARG A 264 12.04 3.08 -2.57
C ARG A 264 11.76 2.59 -3.99
N HIS A 265 11.15 3.42 -4.84
CA HIS A 265 11.00 3.07 -6.25
C HIS A 265 12.33 3.04 -6.99
N GLN A 266 13.26 3.94 -6.64
CA GLN A 266 14.62 3.95 -7.17
C GLN A 266 15.37 2.67 -6.78
N PHE A 267 15.38 2.29 -5.50
CA PHE A 267 15.99 1.03 -5.05
C PHE A 267 15.45 -0.19 -5.84
N SER A 268 14.14 -0.25 -6.07
CA SER A 268 13.56 -1.32 -6.90
C SER A 268 14.00 -1.26 -8.37
N ALA A 269 14.23 -0.07 -8.93
CA ALA A 269 14.77 0.09 -10.28
C ALA A 269 16.22 -0.40 -10.34
N ASP A 270 17.02 -0.10 -9.30
CA ASP A 270 18.41 -0.54 -9.15
C ASP A 270 18.51 -2.05 -9.06
N LEU A 271 17.70 -2.71 -8.21
CA LEU A 271 17.65 -4.18 -8.15
C LEU A 271 17.27 -4.82 -9.50
N LYS A 272 16.34 -4.20 -10.23
CA LYS A 272 15.97 -4.68 -11.57
C LYS A 272 17.10 -4.50 -12.56
N LYS A 273 17.95 -3.48 -12.40
CA LYS A 273 19.13 -3.23 -13.26
C LYS A 273 20.29 -4.15 -12.91
N SER A 274 20.49 -4.47 -11.63
CA SER A 274 21.49 -5.43 -11.17
C SER A 274 21.24 -6.88 -11.63
N GLY A 275 20.08 -7.16 -12.22
CA GLY A 275 19.71 -8.51 -12.64
C GLY A 275 19.21 -9.38 -11.49
N ALA A 276 18.80 -8.77 -10.36
CA ALA A 276 18.25 -9.53 -9.24
C ALA A 276 16.99 -10.31 -9.68
N SER A 277 16.86 -11.55 -9.17
CA SER A 277 15.68 -12.37 -9.45
C SER A 277 14.42 -11.71 -8.86
N LEU A 278 13.24 -12.06 -9.39
CA LEU A 278 11.99 -11.55 -8.83
C LEU A 278 11.79 -11.96 -7.36
N THR A 279 12.33 -13.11 -6.97
CA THR A 279 12.33 -13.60 -5.59
C THR A 279 13.19 -12.71 -4.70
N ASP A 280 14.43 -12.41 -5.11
CA ASP A 280 15.32 -11.50 -4.37
C ASP A 280 14.72 -10.10 -4.23
N ILE A 281 14.15 -9.57 -5.32
CA ILE A 281 13.46 -8.28 -5.31
C ILE A 281 12.29 -8.31 -4.33
N ALA A 282 11.47 -9.36 -4.37
CA ALA A 282 10.34 -9.51 -3.45
C ALA A 282 10.82 -9.61 -1.99
N TYR A 283 11.90 -10.36 -1.74
CA TYR A 283 12.48 -10.51 -0.40
C TYR A 283 12.96 -9.16 0.15
N LEU A 284 13.87 -8.50 -0.56
CA LEU A 284 14.48 -7.22 -0.16
C LEU A 284 13.44 -6.12 0.02
N MET A 285 12.40 -6.12 -0.82
CA MET A 285 11.30 -5.18 -0.74
C MET A 285 10.24 -5.57 0.31
N GLY A 286 10.33 -6.73 0.96
CA GLY A 286 9.31 -7.22 1.89
C GLY A 286 7.94 -7.35 1.21
N HIS A 287 7.89 -8.10 0.12
CA HIS A 287 6.69 -8.47 -0.64
C HIS A 287 6.34 -9.94 -0.38
N TYR A 288 5.06 -10.27 -0.44
CA TYR A 288 4.59 -11.66 -0.32
C TYR A 288 4.72 -12.47 -1.62
N SER A 289 4.65 -11.79 -2.77
CA SER A 289 4.68 -12.45 -4.08
C SER A 289 5.51 -11.69 -5.10
N THR A 290 6.02 -12.43 -6.09
CA THR A 290 6.80 -11.89 -7.21
C THR A 290 5.98 -10.98 -8.14
N GLU A 291 4.66 -11.12 -8.16
CA GLU A 291 3.76 -10.26 -8.94
C GLU A 291 3.83 -8.79 -8.48
N THR A 292 3.93 -8.56 -7.17
CA THR A 292 4.02 -7.19 -6.64
C THR A 292 5.38 -6.52 -6.89
N ALA A 293 6.40 -7.30 -7.25
CA ALA A 293 7.73 -6.80 -7.60
C ALA A 293 7.79 -6.15 -9.00
N THR A 294 6.90 -6.55 -9.93
CA THR A 294 7.00 -6.16 -11.35
C THR A 294 6.23 -4.89 -11.70
N SER A 295 4.97 -4.77 -11.30
CA SER A 295 4.03 -3.77 -11.86
C SER A 295 3.99 -2.41 -11.15
N HIS A 296 4.26 -2.36 -9.85
CA HIS A 296 4.03 -1.14 -9.05
C HIS A 296 5.27 -0.25 -8.87
N TYR A 297 6.47 -0.80 -9.03
CA TYR A 297 7.73 -0.11 -8.69
C TYR A 297 8.50 0.47 -9.88
N GLY A 298 9.65 1.11 -9.62
CA GLY A 298 10.50 1.68 -10.66
C GLY A 298 10.87 0.65 -11.73
N LYS A 299 11.05 1.12 -12.97
CA LYS A 299 11.40 0.27 -14.13
C LYS A 299 12.93 0.12 -14.23
N ARG A 300 13.40 -1.02 -14.74
CA ARG A 300 14.84 -1.34 -14.94
C ARG A 300 15.63 -0.21 -15.60
N ARG A 301 15.07 0.43 -16.64
CA ARG A 301 15.70 1.55 -17.37
C ARG A 301 16.02 2.79 -16.52
N TYR A 302 15.43 2.91 -15.33
CA TYR A 302 15.70 4.00 -14.39
C TYR A 302 16.68 3.59 -13.28
N GLY A 303 17.15 2.34 -13.29
CA GLY A 303 18.15 1.89 -12.33
C GLY A 303 19.50 2.56 -12.57
N LYS A 304 20.24 2.74 -11.50
CA LYS A 304 21.56 3.38 -11.45
C LYS A 304 22.62 2.36 -11.07
N SER A 305 22.38 1.59 -10.01
CA SER A 305 23.30 0.56 -9.54
C SER A 305 23.16 -0.76 -10.30
N ILE A 306 24.28 -1.45 -10.49
CA ILE A 306 24.37 -2.85 -10.93
C ILE A 306 24.69 -3.80 -9.77
N VAL A 307 24.96 -3.27 -8.57
CA VAL A 307 25.31 -4.06 -7.38
C VAL A 307 24.04 -4.52 -6.70
N LYS A 308 23.91 -5.84 -6.51
CA LYS A 308 22.80 -6.50 -5.83
C LYS A 308 23.15 -6.71 -4.34
N PRO A 309 22.30 -6.32 -3.38
CA PRO A 309 22.44 -6.75 -1.99
C PRO A 309 22.41 -8.28 -1.88
N GLN A 310 23.26 -8.85 -1.05
CA GLN A 310 23.21 -10.29 -0.77
C GLN A 310 21.83 -10.67 -0.20
N VAL A 311 21.32 -11.83 -0.64
CA VAL A 311 20.07 -12.42 -0.15
C VAL A 311 20.36 -13.87 0.18
N ASP A 312 20.12 -14.24 1.44
CA ASP A 312 20.09 -15.63 1.86
C ASP A 312 18.85 -16.31 1.27
N GLN A 313 19.07 -17.34 0.45
CA GLN A 313 18.00 -18.00 -0.30
C GLN A 313 17.06 -18.79 0.61
N GLU A 314 17.54 -19.29 1.76
CA GLU A 314 16.70 -20.02 2.73
C GLU A 314 15.61 -19.10 3.29
N LEU A 315 15.91 -17.81 3.44
CA LEU A 315 14.98 -16.79 3.92
C LEU A 315 13.94 -16.37 2.86
N THR A 316 14.02 -16.89 1.63
CA THR A 316 13.09 -16.55 0.54
C THR A 316 11.96 -17.56 0.33
N THR A 317 11.99 -18.69 1.05
CA THR A 317 11.05 -19.83 0.92
C THR A 317 9.58 -19.44 1.07
N GLY A 318 9.26 -18.42 1.86
CA GLY A 318 7.89 -17.90 2.05
C GLY A 318 7.33 -17.05 0.89
N ILE A 319 8.08 -16.83 -0.19
CA ILE A 319 7.66 -15.95 -1.30
C ILE A 319 6.89 -16.74 -2.36
N GLN A 320 5.67 -16.30 -2.65
CA GLN A 320 4.84 -16.90 -3.70
C GLN A 320 5.29 -16.47 -5.11
N LYS A 321 5.69 -17.43 -5.94
CA LYS A 321 6.02 -17.24 -7.36
C LYS A 321 4.76 -17.12 -8.23
N LYS A 322 4.08 -15.98 -8.13
CA LYS A 322 2.81 -15.70 -8.86
C LYS A 322 2.99 -14.99 -10.20
N PHE A 323 4.14 -14.37 -10.44
CA PHE A 323 4.38 -13.69 -11.71
C PHE A 323 4.43 -14.69 -12.87
N LYS A 324 3.54 -14.50 -13.84
CA LYS A 324 3.57 -15.20 -15.13
C LYS A 324 4.03 -14.20 -16.19
N PRO A 325 5.17 -14.43 -16.88
CA PRO A 325 5.55 -13.58 -18.00
C PRO A 325 4.47 -13.65 -19.08
N PHE A 326 4.22 -12.52 -19.75
CA PHE A 326 3.39 -12.51 -20.93
C PHE A 326 4.04 -13.40 -21.99
N LYS A 327 3.38 -14.49 -22.37
CA LYS A 327 3.74 -15.29 -23.53
C LYS A 327 2.95 -14.72 -24.70
N LEU A 328 3.63 -14.28 -25.77
CA LEU A 328 2.92 -14.20 -27.05
C LEU A 328 2.43 -15.63 -27.33
N GLY A 329 1.13 -15.80 -27.44
CA GLY A 329 0.60 -17.03 -28.03
C GLY A 329 1.21 -17.17 -29.41
N SER A 330 1.65 -18.37 -29.77
CA SER A 330 1.80 -18.74 -31.17
C SER A 330 0.53 -18.28 -31.89
N ASN A 331 0.65 -17.46 -32.93
CA ASN A 331 -0.49 -17.15 -33.80
C ASN A 331 -1.23 -18.46 -34.08
N PRO A 332 -2.57 -18.53 -33.95
CA PRO A 332 -3.29 -19.68 -34.45
C PRO A 332 -2.84 -19.88 -35.90
N LYS A 333 -2.33 -21.08 -36.21
CA LYS A 333 -1.92 -21.43 -37.57
C LYS A 333 -3.04 -20.95 -38.50
N VAL A 334 -2.73 -20.01 -39.38
CA VAL A 334 -3.60 -19.67 -40.50
C VAL A 334 -3.95 -21.01 -41.13
N LYS A 335 -5.24 -21.38 -41.12
CA LYS A 335 -5.70 -22.57 -41.83
C LYS A 335 -5.28 -22.37 -43.27
N THR A 336 -4.31 -23.15 -43.73
CA THR A 336 -3.96 -23.24 -45.13
C THR A 336 -5.25 -23.58 -45.88
N PRO A 337 -5.59 -22.89 -46.98
CA PRO A 337 -6.76 -23.24 -47.77
C PRO A 337 -6.64 -24.71 -48.17
N THR A 338 -7.65 -25.51 -47.84
CA THR A 338 -7.80 -26.88 -48.34
C THR A 338 -7.75 -26.84 -49.87
N GLN A 339 -6.78 -27.54 -50.46
CA GLN A 339 -6.78 -27.81 -51.90
C GLN A 339 -8.10 -28.50 -52.27
N PRO A 340 -8.73 -28.14 -53.41
CA PRO A 340 -9.90 -28.84 -53.90
C PRO A 340 -9.52 -30.29 -54.27
N PRO A 341 -10.45 -31.25 -54.09
CA PRO A 341 -10.18 -32.66 -54.34
C PRO A 341 -9.82 -32.89 -55.81
N SER A 342 -8.71 -33.61 -56.02
CA SER A 342 -8.28 -34.13 -57.32
C SER A 342 -9.33 -35.10 -57.85
N ALA A 343 -9.82 -34.84 -59.06
CA ALA A 343 -10.66 -35.78 -59.81
C ALA A 343 -9.89 -37.08 -60.06
N SER A 344 -10.52 -38.22 -59.75
CA SER A 344 -10.04 -39.54 -60.13
C SER A 344 -10.15 -39.71 -61.66
N PRO A 345 -9.16 -40.31 -62.34
CA PRO A 345 -9.29 -40.67 -63.74
C PRO A 345 -10.11 -41.96 -63.89
N ASP A 346 -10.94 -42.00 -64.93
CA ASP A 346 -11.54 -43.21 -65.50
C ASP A 346 -10.48 -44.19 -66.03
#